data_AF-A0A4R4S6T8-F1
#
_entry.id   AF-A0A4R4S6T8-F1
#
_cell.length_a   1.000
_cell.length_b   1.000
_cell.length_c   1.000
_cell.angle_alpha   90.00
_cell.angle_beta   90.00
_cell.angle_gamma   90.00
#
_symmetry.space_group_name_H-M   'P 1'
#
loop_
_entity.id
_entity.type
_entity.pdbx_description
1 polymer ?
#
loop_
_entity_poly.entity_id
_entity_poly.type
_entity_poly.pdbx_seq_one_letter_code
_entity_poly.pdbx_strand_id
1 'polypeptide(L)'
;MTLTVQAPARDPRELISPDLFDRLVGRLRDEYLYVARFYAESMVEQMLCFLAATAEYNPSSPPEGIVRDAEEFNHLTPSKEIDDALHAFLDLTADYREFCKKLTGDRFIDHVPVSNSSITSGRSVAITVRAMRHYGWPVDDRFWESGTSCCSDICQGRLTRL
;
A
#
# COMPACT_ATOMS: atom_id res chain seq x y z
N MET A 1 -13.14 -29.20 17.42
CA MET A 1 -12.18 -28.18 16.93
C MET A 1 -12.43 -28.04 15.44
N THR A 2 -12.98 -26.91 15.01
CA THR A 2 -13.23 -26.64 13.58
C THR A 2 -11.97 -25.98 13.03
N LEU A 3 -11.28 -26.66 12.12
CA LEU A 3 -10.17 -26.09 11.36
C LEU A 3 -10.75 -25.16 10.30
N THR A 4 -10.66 -23.86 10.53
CA THR A 4 -10.94 -22.86 9.49
C THR A 4 -9.79 -22.92 8.49
N VAL A 5 -10.02 -23.50 7.31
CA VAL A 5 -9.08 -23.42 6.19
C VAL A 5 -9.10 -21.98 5.71
N GLN A 6 -8.05 -21.21 6.01
CA GLN A 6 -7.85 -19.89 5.41
C GLN A 6 -7.67 -20.11 3.90
N ALA A 7 -8.47 -19.41 3.08
CA ALA A 7 -8.24 -19.37 1.65
C ALA A 7 -6.79 -18.92 1.37
N PRO A 8 -6.11 -19.46 0.35
CA PRO A 8 -4.76 -19.02 0.01
C PRO A 8 -4.79 -17.51 -0.26
N ALA A 9 -3.89 -16.77 0.37
CA ALA A 9 -3.75 -15.34 0.14
C ALA A 9 -3.41 -15.10 -1.34
N ARG A 10 -3.94 -14.00 -1.90
CA ARG A 10 -3.65 -13.59 -3.29
C ARG A 10 -2.15 -13.34 -3.44
N ASP A 11 -1.56 -13.72 -4.57
CA ASP A 11 -0.15 -13.43 -4.85
C ASP A 11 -0.01 -12.01 -5.43
N PRO A 12 0.62 -11.06 -4.72
CA PRO A 12 0.83 -9.71 -5.24
C PRO A 12 1.72 -9.66 -6.49
N ARG A 13 2.61 -10.65 -6.71
CA ARG A 13 3.50 -10.68 -7.88
C ARG A 13 2.72 -10.84 -9.19
N GLU A 14 1.53 -11.41 -9.14
CA GLU A 14 0.65 -11.55 -10.31
C GLU A 14 0.09 -10.21 -10.81
N LEU A 15 0.20 -9.13 -10.02
CA LEU A 15 -0.32 -7.81 -10.38
C LEU A 15 0.57 -7.06 -11.40
N ILE A 16 1.83 -7.49 -11.58
CA ILE A 16 2.79 -6.88 -12.50
C ILE A 16 3.59 -7.95 -13.25
N SER A 17 4.31 -7.57 -14.29
CA SER A 17 5.22 -8.49 -14.97
C SER A 17 6.46 -8.78 -14.10
N PRO A 18 7.10 -9.96 -14.25
CA PRO A 18 8.36 -10.26 -13.57
C PRO A 18 9.46 -9.23 -13.85
N ASP A 19 9.52 -8.69 -15.08
CA ASP A 19 10.48 -7.64 -15.46
C ASP A 19 10.24 -6.33 -14.68
N LEU A 20 8.99 -5.88 -14.58
CA LEU A 20 8.66 -4.68 -13.80
C LEU A 20 8.94 -4.90 -12.31
N PHE A 21 8.67 -6.10 -11.80
CA PHE A 21 9.00 -6.47 -10.42
C PHE A 21 10.52 -6.37 -10.17
N ASP A 22 11.34 -7.00 -11.02
CA ASP A 22 12.80 -6.95 -10.90
C ASP A 22 13.35 -5.51 -11.01
N ARG A 23 12.77 -4.69 -11.89
CA ARG A 23 13.12 -3.26 -12.02
C ARG A 23 12.79 -2.48 -10.74
N LEU A 24 11.61 -2.65 -10.16
CA LEU A 24 11.22 -1.99 -8.90
C LEU A 24 12.12 -2.41 -7.73
N VAL A 25 12.41 -3.71 -7.62
CA VAL A 25 13.35 -4.25 -6.63
C VAL A 25 14.74 -3.66 -6.81
N GLY A 26 15.21 -3.57 -8.05
CA GLY A 26 16.49 -2.93 -8.38
C GLY A 26 16.54 -1.47 -7.95
N ARG A 27 15.50 -0.69 -8.25
CA ARG A 27 15.41 0.73 -7.84
C ARG A 27 15.45 0.88 -6.33
N LEU A 28 14.62 0.13 -5.60
CA LEU A 28 14.58 0.21 -4.14
C LEU A 28 15.93 -0.13 -3.52
N ARG A 29 16.58 -1.18 -4.05
CA ARG A 29 17.89 -1.63 -3.59
C ARG A 29 18.99 -0.62 -3.91
N ASP A 30 19.09 -0.16 -5.15
CA ASP A 30 20.30 0.48 -5.64
C ASP A 30 20.21 2.01 -5.69
N GLU A 31 19.00 2.56 -5.63
CA GLU A 31 18.76 4.00 -5.80
C GLU A 31 18.11 4.66 -4.57
N TYR A 32 17.16 3.99 -3.90
CA TYR A 32 16.42 4.59 -2.78
C TYR A 32 17.00 4.25 -1.41
N LEU A 33 17.19 2.95 -1.11
CA LEU A 33 17.38 2.50 0.28
C LEU A 33 18.68 1.74 0.55
N TYR A 34 19.39 1.24 -0.46
CA TYR A 34 20.66 0.49 -0.26
C TYR A 34 20.51 -0.72 0.68
N VAL A 35 19.44 -1.50 0.48
CA VAL A 35 19.03 -2.64 1.31
C VAL A 35 19.39 -4.00 0.69
N ALA A 36 19.14 -5.11 1.37
CA ALA A 36 19.27 -6.43 0.77
C ALA A 36 18.12 -6.71 -0.22
N ARG A 37 18.39 -7.51 -1.27
CA ARG A 37 17.39 -7.85 -2.30
C ARG A 37 16.10 -8.43 -1.72
N PHE A 38 16.19 -9.40 -0.81
CA PHE A 38 15.00 -10.02 -0.21
C PHE A 38 14.10 -9.02 0.52
N TYR A 39 14.70 -7.99 1.12
CA TYR A 39 13.95 -6.95 1.83
C TYR A 39 13.20 -6.06 0.83
N ALA A 40 13.89 -5.64 -0.25
CA ALA A 40 13.26 -4.89 -1.34
C ALA A 40 12.14 -5.69 -2.04
N GLU A 41 12.31 -7.00 -2.23
CA GLU A 41 11.25 -7.86 -2.77
C GLU A 41 10.00 -7.84 -1.89
N SER A 42 10.15 -8.00 -0.57
CA SER A 42 9.01 -7.92 0.36
C SER A 42 8.38 -6.53 0.40
N MET A 43 9.15 -5.44 0.27
CA MET A 43 8.61 -4.09 0.16
C MET A 43 7.74 -3.91 -1.09
N VAL A 44 8.20 -4.39 -2.25
CA VAL A 44 7.42 -4.33 -3.50
C VAL A 44 6.13 -5.13 -3.37
N GLU A 45 6.17 -6.33 -2.80
CA GLU A 45 4.97 -7.14 -2.56
C GLU A 45 3.96 -6.43 -1.66
N GLN A 46 4.40 -5.85 -0.54
CA GLN A 46 3.53 -5.12 0.38
C GLN A 46 2.97 -3.83 -0.23
N MET A 47 3.76 -3.11 -1.04
CA MET A 47 3.30 -1.96 -1.82
C MET A 47 2.22 -2.35 -2.84
N LEU A 48 2.40 -3.46 -3.55
CA LEU A 48 1.40 -3.96 -4.52
C LEU A 48 0.09 -4.34 -3.83
N CYS A 49 0.17 -5.01 -2.67
CA CYS A 49 -0.99 -5.32 -1.83
C CYS A 49 -1.73 -4.04 -1.39
N PHE A 50 -0.99 -3.01 -0.99
CA PHE A 50 -1.56 -1.71 -0.60
C PHE A 50 -2.28 -1.01 -1.75
N LEU A 51 -1.66 -0.96 -2.93
CA LEU A 51 -2.26 -0.36 -4.12
C LEU A 51 -3.51 -1.13 -4.57
N ALA A 52 -3.49 -2.46 -4.51
CA ALA A 52 -4.64 -3.28 -4.80
C ALA A 52 -5.80 -3.06 -3.82
N ALA A 53 -5.52 -3.03 -2.51
CA ALA A 53 -6.52 -2.69 -1.51
C ALA A 53 -7.09 -1.27 -1.75
N THR A 54 -6.25 -0.31 -2.12
CA THR A 54 -6.67 1.06 -2.47
C THR A 54 -7.57 1.09 -3.71
N ALA A 55 -7.30 0.25 -4.70
CA ALA A 55 -8.15 0.11 -5.87
C ALA A 55 -9.52 -0.54 -5.57
N GLU A 56 -9.62 -1.36 -4.52
CA GLU A 56 -10.88 -2.03 -4.14
C GLU A 56 -11.68 -1.20 -3.11
N TYR A 57 -10.99 -0.34 -2.36
CA TYR A 57 -11.56 0.41 -1.25
C TYR A 57 -12.38 1.63 -1.68
N ASN A 58 -13.59 1.75 -1.11
CA ASN A 58 -14.46 2.91 -1.29
C ASN A 58 -14.58 3.69 0.04
N PRO A 59 -13.96 4.87 0.18
CA PRO A 59 -14.02 5.65 1.41
C PRO A 59 -15.43 6.16 1.74
N SER A 60 -16.29 6.37 0.73
CA SER A 60 -17.67 6.81 0.93
C SER A 60 -18.59 5.69 1.43
N SER A 61 -18.15 4.43 1.32
CA SER A 61 -18.89 3.26 1.76
C SER A 61 -17.90 2.14 2.13
N PRO A 62 -17.12 2.32 3.21
CA PRO A 62 -16.11 1.35 3.60
C PRO A 62 -16.77 0.03 4.03
N PRO A 63 -16.11 -1.13 3.84
CA PRO A 63 -16.63 -2.39 4.38
C PRO A 63 -16.77 -2.35 5.90
N GLU A 64 -17.71 -3.13 6.42
CA GLU A 64 -17.97 -3.22 7.86
C GLU A 64 -16.70 -3.62 8.64
N GLY A 65 -16.44 -2.94 9.75
CA GLY A 65 -15.29 -3.21 10.63
C GLY A 65 -13.94 -2.67 10.14
N ILE A 66 -13.88 -2.06 8.96
CA ILE A 66 -12.65 -1.43 8.43
C ILE A 66 -12.40 -0.07 9.05
N VAL A 67 -13.42 0.78 9.12
CA VAL A 67 -13.35 2.09 9.80
C VAL A 67 -14.15 1.99 11.09
N ARG A 68 -13.59 2.46 12.20
CA ARG A 68 -14.26 2.49 13.52
C ARG A 68 -14.81 3.89 13.81
N ASP A 69 -15.87 3.98 14.62
CA ASP A 69 -16.57 5.26 14.90
C ASP A 69 -15.66 6.40 15.42
N ALA A 70 -14.54 6.06 16.08
CA ALA A 70 -13.57 7.02 16.58
C ALA A 70 -12.53 7.50 15.53
N GLU A 71 -12.57 6.98 14.30
CA GLU A 71 -11.64 7.29 13.23
C GLU A 71 -12.21 8.38 12.31
N GLU A 72 -11.71 9.61 12.48
CA GLU A 72 -12.12 10.78 11.68
C GLU A 72 -11.64 10.73 10.22
N PHE A 73 -10.73 9.80 9.90
CA PHE A 73 -10.10 9.68 8.59
C PHE A 73 -10.35 8.28 8.04
N ASN A 74 -10.96 8.21 6.86
CA ASN A 74 -11.44 6.97 6.25
C ASN A 74 -10.72 6.64 4.93
N HIS A 75 -9.49 7.09 4.72
CA HIS A 75 -8.68 6.73 3.54
C HIS A 75 -7.52 5.84 3.93
N LEU A 76 -7.07 5.04 2.95
CA LEU A 76 -5.90 4.19 3.14
C LEU A 76 -4.62 5.02 2.95
N THR A 77 -3.65 4.77 3.80
CA THR A 77 -2.31 5.38 3.76
C THR A 77 -1.23 4.30 3.88
N PRO A 78 -0.09 4.44 3.20
CA PRO A 78 1.03 3.54 3.42
C PRO A 78 1.62 3.74 4.83
N SER A 79 2.39 2.77 5.31
CA SER A 79 3.36 3.00 6.39
C SER A 79 4.55 3.80 5.87
N LYS A 80 5.50 4.14 6.76
CA LYS A 80 6.75 4.82 6.34
C LYS A 80 7.50 4.01 5.30
N GLU A 81 7.70 2.73 5.58
CA GLU A 81 8.51 1.84 4.76
C GLU A 81 7.84 1.62 3.39
N ILE A 82 6.52 1.49 3.37
CA ILE A 82 5.78 1.26 2.11
C ILE A 82 5.65 2.54 1.27
N ASP A 83 5.73 3.72 1.88
CA ASP A 83 5.76 5.00 1.14
C ASP A 83 7.03 5.12 0.27
N ASP A 84 8.19 4.67 0.76
CA ASP A 84 9.44 4.65 -0.02
C ASP A 84 9.30 3.75 -1.27
N ALA A 85 8.66 2.58 -1.13
CA ALA A 85 8.36 1.69 -2.24
C ALA A 85 7.38 2.31 -3.24
N LEU A 86 6.34 2.98 -2.73
CA LEU A 86 5.37 3.69 -3.55
C LEU A 86 6.03 4.77 -4.40
N HIS A 87 6.92 5.59 -3.81
CA HIS A 87 7.65 6.63 -4.55
C HIS A 87 8.54 6.03 -5.65
N ALA A 88 9.22 4.91 -5.36
CA ALA A 88 10.01 4.21 -6.37
C ALA A 88 9.18 3.76 -7.58
N PHE A 89 7.91 3.40 -7.37
CA PHE A 89 6.99 3.05 -8.47
C PHE A 89 6.39 4.29 -9.14
N LEU A 90 6.03 5.33 -8.39
CA LEU A 90 5.52 6.59 -8.95
C LEU A 90 6.50 7.22 -9.93
N ASP A 91 7.81 7.13 -9.68
CA ASP A 91 8.84 7.64 -10.58
C ASP A 91 8.91 6.88 -11.92
N LEU A 92 8.42 5.64 -11.96
CA LEU A 92 8.13 4.92 -13.21
C LEU A 92 6.74 5.30 -13.75
N THR A 93 6.49 6.60 -13.93
CA THR A 93 5.16 7.18 -14.20
C THR A 93 4.36 6.48 -15.32
N ALA A 94 5.01 6.05 -16.39
CA ALA A 94 4.37 5.33 -17.49
C ALA A 94 3.89 3.93 -17.06
N ASP A 95 4.77 3.16 -16.40
CA ASP A 95 4.46 1.84 -15.85
C ASP A 95 3.37 1.95 -14.76
N TYR A 96 3.47 2.95 -13.87
CA TYR A 96 2.48 3.18 -12.80
C TYR A 96 1.10 3.54 -13.37
N ARG A 97 1.04 4.34 -14.45
CA ARG A 97 -0.22 4.67 -15.12
C ARG A 97 -0.86 3.44 -15.76
N GLU A 98 -0.07 2.60 -16.43
CA GLU A 98 -0.59 1.34 -16.97
C GLU A 98 -1.09 0.40 -15.87
N PHE A 99 -0.33 0.29 -14.79
CA PHE A 99 -0.71 -0.51 -13.63
C PHE A 99 -2.05 -0.04 -13.04
N CYS A 100 -2.21 1.26 -12.80
CA CYS A 100 -3.48 1.83 -12.32
C CYS A 100 -4.64 1.48 -13.25
N LYS A 101 -4.47 1.64 -14.57
CA LYS A 101 -5.51 1.32 -15.55
C LYS A 101 -5.92 -0.16 -15.49
N LYS A 102 -4.94 -1.08 -15.46
CA LYS A 102 -5.17 -2.53 -15.37
C LYS A 102 -5.91 -2.90 -14.09
N LEU A 103 -5.49 -2.33 -12.96
CA LEU A 103 -6.04 -2.63 -11.65
C LEU A 103 -7.43 -2.03 -11.43
N THR A 104 -7.69 -0.85 -12.00
CA THR A 104 -8.88 -0.06 -11.66
C THR A 104 -9.95 0.04 -12.77
N GLY A 105 -9.68 -0.50 -13.96
CA GLY A 105 -10.55 -0.37 -15.12
C GLY A 105 -10.57 1.05 -15.70
N ASP A 106 -9.38 1.61 -15.95
CA ASP A 106 -9.12 2.92 -16.58
C ASP A 106 -9.09 4.17 -15.66
N ARG A 107 -9.11 3.99 -14.33
CA ARG A 107 -8.91 5.08 -13.37
C ARG A 107 -7.44 5.20 -12.95
N PHE A 108 -7.11 6.32 -12.30
CA PHE A 108 -5.79 6.56 -11.73
C PHE A 108 -5.88 6.54 -10.20
N ILE A 109 -4.83 6.03 -9.55
CA ILE A 109 -4.68 6.08 -8.10
C ILE A 109 -3.74 7.24 -7.79
N ASP A 110 -4.32 8.36 -7.37
CA ASP A 110 -3.59 9.59 -7.07
C ASP A 110 -2.84 9.45 -5.75
N HIS A 111 -1.56 9.82 -5.78
CA HIS A 111 -0.79 10.11 -4.58
C HIS A 111 -1.00 11.57 -4.18
N VAL A 112 -1.68 11.77 -3.04
CA VAL A 112 -1.99 13.09 -2.49
C VAL A 112 -1.25 13.27 -1.16
N PRO A 113 -0.19 14.09 -1.11
CA PRO A 113 0.49 14.38 0.15
C PRO A 113 -0.45 15.15 1.11
N VAL A 114 -0.83 14.53 2.23
CA VAL A 114 -1.71 15.11 3.27
C VAL A 114 -1.25 14.66 4.65
N SER A 115 -0.83 15.59 5.51
CA SER A 115 -0.53 15.29 6.91
C SER A 115 -1.70 15.64 7.83
N ASN A 116 -2.16 14.69 8.66
CA ASN A 116 -3.17 14.93 9.69
C ASN A 116 -2.94 14.04 10.93
N SER A 117 -3.69 14.29 12.01
CA SER A 117 -3.52 13.59 13.29
C SER A 117 -3.73 12.08 13.22
N SER A 118 -4.60 11.59 12.33
CA SER A 118 -4.82 10.15 12.12
C SER A 118 -3.64 9.48 11.42
N ILE A 119 -2.92 10.21 10.57
CA ILE A 119 -1.75 9.71 9.86
C ILE A 119 -0.52 9.74 10.78
N THR A 120 -0.31 10.85 11.49
CA THR A 120 0.84 11.00 12.40
C THR A 120 0.75 10.08 13.63
N SER A 121 -0.47 9.72 14.05
CA SER A 121 -0.68 8.73 15.13
C SER A 121 -0.66 7.27 14.66
N GLY A 122 -0.54 7.00 13.35
CA GLY A 122 -0.60 5.66 12.78
C GLY A 122 -2.00 5.04 12.72
N ARG A 123 -3.05 5.75 13.15
CA ARG A 123 -4.45 5.25 13.07
C ARG A 123 -4.88 4.96 11.63
N SER A 124 -4.47 5.77 10.67
CA SER A 124 -4.78 5.53 9.25
C SER A 124 -4.09 4.29 8.70
N VAL A 125 -2.87 3.98 9.16
CA VAL A 125 -2.16 2.75 8.79
C VAL A 125 -2.90 1.51 9.28
N ALA A 126 -3.49 1.57 10.48
CA ALA A 126 -4.32 0.48 10.99
C ALA A 126 -5.56 0.21 10.13
N ILE A 127 -6.15 1.24 9.51
CA ILE A 127 -7.24 1.10 8.53
C ILE A 127 -6.73 0.38 7.28
N THR A 128 -5.57 0.78 6.75
CA THR A 128 -4.93 0.14 5.59
C THR A 128 -4.72 -1.36 5.81
N VAL A 129 -4.14 -1.73 6.95
CA VAL A 129 -3.88 -3.14 7.29
C VAL A 129 -5.19 -3.93 7.37
N ARG A 130 -6.25 -3.37 7.96
CA ARG A 130 -7.57 -4.01 7.99
C ARG A 130 -8.15 -4.17 6.59
N ALA A 131 -8.03 -3.15 5.74
CA ALA A 131 -8.51 -3.20 4.36
C ALA A 131 -7.77 -4.27 3.54
N MET A 132 -6.44 -4.33 3.61
CA MET A 132 -5.65 -5.37 2.92
C MET A 132 -6.09 -6.78 3.33
N ARG A 133 -6.22 -7.02 4.65
CA ARG A 133 -6.70 -8.32 5.18
C ARG A 133 -8.12 -8.64 4.70
N HIS A 134 -9.01 -7.66 4.67
CA HIS A 134 -10.38 -7.83 4.21
C HIS A 134 -10.47 -8.23 2.73
N TYR A 135 -9.63 -7.64 1.88
CA TYR A 135 -9.56 -7.97 0.45
C TYR A 135 -8.69 -9.21 0.13
N GLY A 136 -8.24 -9.94 1.16
CA GLY A 136 -7.48 -11.18 1.01
C GLY A 136 -6.02 -11.00 0.57
N TRP A 137 -5.46 -9.80 0.74
CA TRP A 137 -4.05 -9.53 0.46
C TRP A 137 -3.16 -9.89 1.65
N PRO A 138 -1.97 -10.48 1.42
CA PRO A 138 -1.03 -10.79 2.49
C PRO A 138 -0.49 -9.53 3.14
N VAL A 139 -0.44 -9.53 4.47
CA VAL A 139 0.16 -8.46 5.28
C VAL A 139 1.34 -9.02 6.04
N ASP A 140 2.50 -8.41 5.84
CA ASP A 140 3.69 -8.64 6.65
C ASP A 140 3.80 -7.51 7.68
N ASP A 141 3.35 -7.79 8.91
CA ASP A 141 3.23 -6.78 9.99
C ASP A 141 4.54 -6.01 10.25
N ARG A 142 5.71 -6.59 9.92
CA ARG A 142 7.02 -5.93 10.05
C ARG A 142 7.14 -4.62 9.25
N PHE A 143 6.37 -4.50 8.17
CA PHE A 143 6.33 -3.27 7.33
C PHE A 143 5.25 -2.29 7.75
N TRP A 144 4.40 -2.63 8.73
CA TRP A 144 3.21 -1.84 9.09
C TRP A 144 3.16 -1.45 10.58
N GLU A 145 4.07 -1.95 11.41
CA GLU A 145 4.15 -1.66 12.86
C GLU A 145 4.85 -0.32 13.20
N SER A 146 5.77 0.17 12.37
CA SER A 146 6.56 1.40 12.59
C SER A 146 5.88 2.65 12.02
N GLY A 147 4.82 3.10 12.69
CA GLY A 147 4.08 4.30 12.29
C GLY A 147 4.78 5.62 12.65
N THR A 148 5.70 6.11 11.82
CA THR A 148 5.94 7.55 11.57
C THR A 148 6.69 7.71 10.24
N SER A 149 6.15 8.45 9.25
CA SER A 149 6.66 8.60 7.88
C SER A 149 8.06 9.23 7.76
N CYS A 150 8.78 9.00 6.64
CA CYS A 150 10.11 9.55 6.32
C CYS A 150 10.11 11.04 6.02
N CYS A 151 9.00 11.56 5.54
CA CYS A 151 8.93 12.97 5.23
C CYS A 151 8.87 13.77 6.54
N SER A 152 9.51 14.94 6.56
CA SER A 152 9.18 16.00 7.54
C SER A 152 7.67 16.13 7.68
N ASP A 153 7.16 16.63 8.82
CA ASP A 153 5.73 16.69 9.25
C ASP A 153 4.66 17.12 8.21
N ILE A 154 5.08 17.48 7.00
CA ILE A 154 4.36 17.98 5.84
C ILE A 154 4.07 16.95 4.71
N CYS A 155 4.74 15.79 4.58
CA CYS A 155 4.46 14.86 3.45
C CYS A 155 4.08 13.42 3.85
N GLN A 156 3.05 13.24 4.67
CA GLN A 156 2.48 11.90 4.87
C GLN A 156 1.39 11.68 3.80
N GLY A 157 1.39 10.57 3.06
CA GLY A 157 0.55 10.42 1.85
C GLY A 157 -0.86 9.88 2.12
N ARG A 158 -1.88 10.44 1.46
CA ARG A 158 -3.20 9.83 1.25
C ARG A 158 -3.28 9.36 -0.20
N LEU A 159 -3.79 8.16 -0.44
CA LEU A 159 -4.17 7.76 -1.80
C LEU A 159 -5.67 8.01 -2.03
N THR A 160 -6.01 8.57 -3.18
CA THR A 160 -7.40 8.67 -3.65
C THR A 160 -7.54 8.04 -5.02
N ARG A 161 -8.74 7.58 -5.35
CA ARG A 161 -9.09 7.13 -6.70
C ARG A 161 -10.14 8.09 -7.24
N LEU A 162 -9.90 8.63 -8.43
CA LEU A 162 -10.90 9.39 -9.20
C LEU A 162 -11.76 8.43 -10.00
#